data_AF-A0A7X2MCK9-F1
#
_entry.id   AF-A0A7X2MCK9-F1
#
_cell.length_a   1.000
_cell.length_b   1.000
_cell.length_c   1.000
_cell.angle_alpha   90.00
_cell.angle_beta   90.00
_cell.angle_gamma   90.00
#
_symmetry.space_group_name_H-M   'P 1'
#
loop_
_entity.id
_entity.type
_entity.pdbx_description
1 polymer ?
#
loop_
_entity_poly.entity_id
_entity_poly.type
_entity_poly.pdbx_seq_one_letter_code
_entity_poly.pdbx_strand_id
1 'polypeptide(L)'
;MLFKLGRVSLTLNSQSLSLLSTNSDELVRYITKREYVEKLLIDIRERATDGQIRSAKEVMKDYFGFTVSSDDDDKIMSSFKNRAKDKVEVYDDILVEYRINPKYPCKRLMEEARKRLAELLDINEPTEFFKTVDKKRDDLLDDSEDTAPVFDFFKGDQKKIFEEAVKNLAYFGNSKTYVSDQELLKVVEEIETIVKDGKPFGKIQRLPELNKRFEELHMGLLEKEAAIMDPLVHDDFLKVKDVLDTKQFAEVLRPRINQRFEEIWDKLKKSNDIAAIKNIKLESDTLKIKCLDEIDEYERTHQPAPEPPVAPEPPVAPVVPGKESIDPTLVQTKVKTKRRKNVSISNVAGARTYSIETEQDIDKFLSEMKQRLLQELEENTIVTLS
;
A
#
# COMPACT_ATOMS: atom_id res chain seq x y z
N MET A 1 -22.12 65.34 0.14
CA MET A 1 -21.68 64.52 -1.02
C MET A 1 -20.36 63.79 -0.76
N LEU A 2 -19.33 64.43 -0.17
CA LEU A 2 -18.00 63.83 -0.01
C LEU A 2 -18.01 62.46 0.72
N PHE A 3 -18.72 62.34 1.85
CA PHE A 3 -18.85 61.08 2.58
C PHE A 3 -19.58 59.99 1.75
N LYS A 4 -20.67 60.35 1.08
CA LYS A 4 -21.42 59.45 0.18
C LYS A 4 -20.58 58.99 -1.03
N LEU A 5 -19.63 59.81 -1.45
CA LEU A 5 -18.69 59.51 -2.54
C LEU A 5 -17.40 58.83 -2.04
N GLY A 6 -17.33 58.45 -0.75
CA GLY A 6 -16.15 57.79 -0.16
C GLY A 6 -14.90 58.68 -0.06
N ARG A 7 -15.02 60.01 -0.20
CA ARG A 7 -13.87 60.95 -0.20
C ARG A 7 -13.41 61.36 1.20
N VAL A 8 -14.22 61.11 2.21
CA VAL A 8 -13.91 61.38 3.62
C VAL A 8 -14.40 60.22 4.46
N SER A 9 -13.62 59.82 5.47
CA SER A 9 -14.06 58.92 6.54
C SER A 9 -14.60 59.75 7.71
N LEU A 10 -15.54 59.17 8.45
CA LEU A 10 -16.12 59.79 9.63
C LEU A 10 -15.92 58.82 10.80
N THR A 11 -15.27 59.29 11.87
CA THR A 11 -15.02 58.47 13.07
C THR A 11 -15.65 59.16 14.26
N LEU A 12 -16.51 58.46 15.01
CA LEU A 12 -17.17 58.97 16.20
C LEU A 12 -16.78 58.11 17.40
N ASN A 13 -16.19 58.71 18.43
CA ASN A 13 -15.75 58.00 19.65
C ASN A 13 -14.92 56.73 19.34
N SER A 14 -13.96 56.83 18.41
CA SER A 14 -13.11 55.71 17.96
C SER A 14 -13.84 54.59 17.19
N GLN A 15 -15.10 54.78 16.77
CA GLN A 15 -15.80 53.90 15.83
C GLN A 15 -15.94 54.55 14.46
N SER A 16 -15.55 53.83 13.41
CA SER A 16 -15.72 54.26 12.02
C SER A 16 -17.19 54.14 11.59
N LEU A 17 -17.74 55.23 11.08
CA LEU A 17 -19.10 55.30 10.56
C LEU A 17 -19.10 54.88 9.09
N SER A 18 -20.01 53.98 8.73
CA SER A 18 -20.19 53.50 7.35
C SER A 18 -21.65 53.65 6.93
N LEU A 19 -21.88 53.87 5.62
CA LEU A 19 -23.22 53.83 5.03
C LEU A 19 -23.90 52.46 5.16
N LEU A 20 -23.13 51.41 5.47
CA LEU A 20 -23.61 50.05 5.69
C LEU A 20 -23.97 49.78 7.17
N SER A 21 -23.28 50.44 8.12
CA SER A 21 -23.43 50.18 9.56
C SER A 21 -24.25 51.24 10.30
N THR A 22 -24.38 52.45 9.73
CA THR A 22 -25.00 53.61 10.41
C THR A 22 -26.23 54.10 9.64
N ASN A 23 -27.34 54.32 10.35
CA ASN A 23 -28.57 54.86 9.78
C ASN A 23 -28.34 56.28 9.19
N SER A 24 -28.97 56.59 8.05
CA SER A 24 -28.87 57.92 7.42
C SER A 24 -29.29 59.06 8.33
N ASP A 25 -30.34 58.88 9.15
CA ASP A 25 -30.84 59.90 10.07
C ASP A 25 -29.85 60.18 11.22
N GLU A 26 -29.19 59.13 11.70
CA GLU A 26 -28.12 59.24 12.69
C GLU A 26 -26.87 59.92 12.11
N LEU A 27 -26.47 59.54 10.89
CA LEU A 27 -25.38 60.18 10.17
C LEU A 27 -25.62 61.69 10.02
N VAL A 28 -26.84 62.09 9.62
CA VAL A 28 -27.21 63.51 9.53
C VAL A 28 -27.15 64.16 10.91
N ARG A 29 -27.63 63.49 11.97
CA ARG A 29 -27.55 64.01 13.35
C ARG A 29 -26.12 64.24 13.80
N TYR A 30 -25.22 63.28 13.58
CA TYR A 30 -23.80 63.36 13.96
C TYR A 30 -23.08 64.49 13.22
N ILE A 31 -23.45 64.76 11.97
CA ILE A 31 -22.84 65.83 11.17
C ILE A 31 -23.39 67.22 11.53
N THR A 32 -24.67 67.32 11.92
CA THR A 32 -25.35 68.62 12.06
C THR A 32 -25.50 69.13 13.49
N LYS A 33 -25.53 68.26 14.51
CA LYS A 33 -25.72 68.67 15.91
C LYS A 33 -24.39 69.06 16.56
N ARG A 34 -24.37 70.23 17.21
CA ARG A 34 -23.20 70.77 17.94
C ARG A 34 -22.58 69.80 18.94
N GLU A 35 -23.38 68.95 19.58
CA GLU A 35 -22.92 67.98 20.60
C GLU A 35 -21.96 66.89 20.06
N TYR A 36 -21.90 66.70 18.74
CA TYR A 36 -21.00 65.73 18.09
C TYR A 36 -19.84 66.40 17.35
N VAL A 37 -19.82 67.72 17.18
CA VAL A 37 -18.80 68.41 16.39
C VAL A 37 -17.39 68.17 16.93
N GLU A 38 -17.22 68.16 18.26
CA GLU A 38 -15.92 67.89 18.89
C GLU A 38 -15.58 66.39 18.99
N LYS A 39 -16.56 65.52 18.76
CA LYS A 39 -16.42 64.05 18.88
C LYS A 39 -16.23 63.37 17.53
N LEU A 40 -16.57 64.06 16.44
CA LEU A 40 -16.55 63.56 15.08
C LEU A 40 -15.22 63.95 14.42
N LEU A 41 -14.38 62.97 14.15
CA LEU A 41 -13.20 63.13 13.32
C LEU A 41 -13.57 62.93 11.84
N ILE A 42 -13.07 63.84 11.00
CA ILE A 42 -13.26 63.80 9.55
C ILE A 42 -11.88 63.77 8.90
N ASP A 43 -11.54 62.64 8.27
CA ASP A 43 -10.29 62.49 7.54
C ASP A 43 -10.54 62.39 6.05
N ILE A 44 -9.65 62.96 5.24
CA ILE A 44 -9.67 62.80 3.79
C ILE A 44 -9.22 61.37 3.49
N ARG A 45 -10.08 60.60 2.82
CA ARG A 45 -9.81 59.20 2.50
C ARG A 45 -9.04 59.12 1.18
N GLU A 46 -7.87 58.51 1.19
CA GLU A 46 -7.16 58.15 -0.04
C GLU A 46 -7.98 57.06 -0.75
N ARG A 47 -8.54 57.37 -1.93
CA ARG A 47 -9.34 56.40 -2.69
C ARG A 47 -8.42 55.47 -3.49
N ALA A 48 -8.86 54.23 -3.67
CA ALA A 48 -8.27 53.37 -4.69
C ALA A 48 -8.38 54.02 -6.08
N THR A 49 -7.38 53.79 -6.93
CA THR A 49 -7.41 54.29 -8.32
C THR A 49 -8.44 53.50 -9.13
N ASP A 50 -8.95 54.10 -10.21
CA ASP A 50 -9.88 53.41 -11.10
C ASP A 50 -9.27 52.12 -11.70
N GLY A 51 -7.94 52.07 -11.83
CA GLY A 51 -7.21 50.87 -12.24
C GLY A 51 -7.32 49.76 -11.19
N GLN A 52 -7.06 50.06 -9.93
CA GLN A 52 -7.14 49.08 -8.84
C GLN A 52 -8.56 48.55 -8.62
N ILE A 53 -9.56 49.42 -8.74
CA ILE A 53 -10.97 49.02 -8.68
C ILE A 53 -11.32 48.08 -9.85
N ARG A 54 -10.82 48.37 -11.06
CA ARG A 54 -11.01 47.48 -12.22
C ARG A 54 -10.35 46.12 -12.01
N SER A 55 -9.11 46.07 -11.53
CA SER A 55 -8.41 44.82 -11.22
C SER A 55 -9.18 43.98 -10.19
N ALA A 56 -9.73 44.61 -9.15
CA ALA A 56 -10.58 43.90 -8.20
C ALA A 56 -11.86 43.36 -8.85
N LYS A 57 -12.56 44.17 -9.68
CA LYS A 57 -13.77 43.72 -10.41
C LYS A 57 -13.47 42.60 -11.41
N GLU A 58 -12.30 42.63 -12.05
CA GLU A 58 -11.81 41.59 -12.97
C GLU A 58 -11.59 40.27 -12.23
N VAL A 59 -10.84 40.28 -11.12
CA VAL A 59 -10.69 39.11 -10.26
C VAL A 59 -12.05 38.62 -9.79
N MET A 60 -12.98 39.51 -9.40
CA MET A 60 -14.31 39.07 -9.00
C MET A 60 -15.04 38.29 -10.09
N LYS A 61 -14.93 38.75 -11.33
CA LYS A 61 -15.57 38.13 -12.49
C LYS A 61 -14.88 36.82 -12.86
N ASP A 62 -13.57 36.82 -13.03
CA ASP A 62 -12.85 35.71 -13.67
C ASP A 62 -12.35 34.67 -12.66
N TYR A 63 -12.17 35.04 -11.39
CA TYR A 63 -11.83 34.09 -10.30
C TYR A 63 -13.07 33.53 -9.59
N PHE A 64 -14.03 34.39 -9.24
CA PHE A 64 -15.22 33.98 -8.47
C PHE A 64 -16.47 33.78 -9.35
N GLY A 65 -16.42 34.11 -10.64
CA GLY A 65 -17.60 34.03 -11.51
C GLY A 65 -18.68 35.06 -11.18
N PHE A 66 -18.33 36.17 -10.51
CA PHE A 66 -19.30 37.11 -9.94
C PHE A 66 -19.01 38.57 -10.32
N THR A 67 -20.02 39.28 -10.83
CA THR A 67 -19.89 40.70 -11.22
C THR A 67 -20.51 41.62 -10.18
N VAL A 68 -19.80 42.70 -9.82
CA VAL A 68 -20.31 43.76 -8.95
C VAL A 68 -20.60 45.03 -9.76
N SER A 69 -21.85 45.50 -9.70
CA SER A 69 -22.29 46.74 -10.36
C SER A 69 -22.07 48.01 -9.54
N SER A 70 -21.71 47.88 -8.26
CA SER A 70 -21.43 49.02 -7.39
C SER A 70 -20.08 49.67 -7.70
N ASP A 71 -20.00 51.00 -7.53
CA ASP A 71 -18.75 51.78 -7.57
C ASP A 71 -18.29 52.26 -6.18
N ASP A 72 -19.04 51.85 -5.14
CA ASP A 72 -18.70 52.04 -3.74
C ASP A 72 -17.62 51.03 -3.32
N ASP A 73 -16.44 51.55 -2.99
CA ASP A 73 -15.25 50.82 -2.56
C ASP A 73 -15.55 49.81 -1.43
N ASP A 74 -16.36 50.20 -0.43
CA ASP A 74 -16.68 49.35 0.74
C ASP A 74 -17.62 48.20 0.33
N LYS A 75 -18.55 48.45 -0.60
CA LYS A 75 -19.41 47.39 -1.16
C LYS A 75 -18.63 46.41 -2.04
N ILE A 76 -17.70 46.90 -2.85
CA ILE A 76 -16.86 46.03 -3.68
C ILE A 76 -15.98 45.16 -2.79
N MET A 77 -15.28 45.75 -1.81
CA MET A 77 -14.42 45.02 -0.88
C MET A 77 -15.21 43.97 -0.09
N SER A 78 -16.36 44.33 0.50
CA SER A 78 -17.17 43.37 1.27
C SER A 78 -17.69 42.22 0.41
N SER A 79 -18.13 42.50 -0.83
CA SER A 79 -18.56 41.48 -1.78
C SER A 79 -17.42 40.55 -2.17
N PHE A 80 -16.23 41.09 -2.45
CA PHE A 80 -15.03 40.29 -2.71
C PHE A 80 -14.70 39.39 -1.53
N LYS A 81 -14.62 39.96 -0.32
CA LYS A 81 -14.26 39.20 0.89
C LYS A 81 -15.26 38.09 1.18
N ASN A 82 -16.55 38.30 0.96
CA ASN A 82 -17.55 37.23 1.12
C ASN A 82 -17.27 36.07 0.15
N ARG A 83 -17.01 36.36 -1.13
CA ARG A 83 -16.66 35.31 -2.12
C ARG A 83 -15.32 34.63 -1.83
N ALA A 84 -14.34 35.38 -1.36
CA ALA A 84 -13.06 34.83 -0.95
C ALA A 84 -13.21 33.90 0.26
N LYS A 85 -14.08 34.22 1.23
CA LYS A 85 -14.42 33.32 2.35
C LYS A 85 -15.05 32.02 1.84
N ASP A 86 -16.10 32.11 1.02
CA ASP A 86 -16.75 30.93 0.43
C ASP A 86 -15.71 30.03 -0.27
N LYS A 87 -14.78 30.64 -1.03
CA LYS A 87 -13.75 29.88 -1.75
C LYS A 87 -12.70 29.28 -0.81
N VAL A 88 -12.27 30.00 0.23
CA VAL A 88 -11.32 29.48 1.24
C VAL A 88 -11.90 28.26 1.95
N GLU A 89 -13.20 28.25 2.25
CA GLU A 89 -13.88 27.07 2.81
C GLU A 89 -13.78 25.86 1.86
N VAL A 90 -14.03 26.05 0.56
CA VAL A 90 -13.88 24.96 -0.43
C VAL A 90 -12.42 24.47 -0.52
N TYR A 91 -11.43 25.37 -0.44
CA TYR A 91 -10.03 24.97 -0.36
C TYR A 91 -9.75 24.15 0.91
N ASP A 92 -10.24 24.61 2.06
CA ASP A 92 -10.02 23.95 3.34
C ASP A 92 -10.64 22.54 3.35
N ASP A 93 -11.83 22.35 2.76
CA ASP A 93 -12.46 21.04 2.58
C ASP A 93 -11.59 20.08 1.75
N ILE A 94 -11.05 20.57 0.62
CA ILE A 94 -10.15 19.78 -0.22
C ILE A 94 -8.83 19.48 0.50
N LEU A 95 -8.30 20.43 1.27
CA LEU A 95 -7.08 20.23 2.05
C LEU A 95 -7.23 19.16 3.14
N VAL A 96 -8.45 18.85 3.57
CA VAL A 96 -8.72 17.69 4.45
C VAL A 96 -8.50 16.37 3.69
N GLU A 97 -8.94 16.26 2.43
CA GLU A 97 -8.74 15.07 1.60
C GLU A 97 -7.24 14.76 1.41
N TYR A 98 -6.41 15.80 1.23
CA TYR A 98 -4.95 15.66 1.18
C TYR A 98 -4.30 15.17 2.47
N ARG A 99 -4.97 15.28 3.63
CA ARG A 99 -4.50 14.69 4.90
C ARG A 99 -4.79 13.20 4.96
N ILE A 100 -5.89 12.76 4.35
CA ILE A 100 -6.29 11.36 4.29
C ILE A 100 -5.37 10.61 3.30
N ASN A 101 -5.13 11.20 2.13
CA ASN A 101 -4.24 10.61 1.13
C ASN A 101 -3.20 11.63 0.64
N PRO A 102 -1.94 11.54 1.11
CA PRO A 102 -0.89 12.47 0.74
C PRO A 102 -0.38 12.29 -0.70
N LYS A 103 -0.84 11.25 -1.43
CA LYS A 103 -0.41 10.97 -2.81
C LYS A 103 -1.20 11.74 -3.86
N TYR A 104 -2.26 12.46 -3.50
CA TYR A 104 -3.00 13.26 -4.47
C TYR A 104 -2.12 14.39 -5.07
N PRO A 105 -2.29 14.71 -6.36
CA PRO A 105 -1.48 15.71 -7.05
C PRO A 105 -1.80 17.14 -6.60
N CYS A 106 -0.91 18.10 -6.87
CA CYS A 106 -1.15 19.54 -6.70
C CYS A 106 -1.44 20.08 -5.29
N LYS A 107 -1.11 19.36 -4.20
CA LYS A 107 -1.33 19.86 -2.83
C LYS A 107 -0.77 21.27 -2.58
N ARG A 108 0.49 21.50 -2.94
CA ARG A 108 1.17 22.79 -2.73
C ARG A 108 0.45 23.95 -3.42
N LEU A 109 -0.06 23.70 -4.62
CA LEU A 109 -0.78 24.68 -5.43
C LEU A 109 -2.07 25.11 -4.71
N MET A 110 -2.82 24.16 -4.15
CA MET A 110 -4.02 24.44 -3.37
C MET A 110 -3.71 25.21 -2.07
N GLU A 111 -2.62 24.86 -1.38
CA GLU A 111 -2.17 25.56 -0.16
C GLU A 111 -1.78 27.02 -0.44
N GLU A 112 -1.04 27.27 -1.54
CA GLU A 112 -0.61 28.61 -1.95
C GLU A 112 -1.80 29.48 -2.37
N ALA A 113 -2.74 28.95 -3.17
CA ALA A 113 -3.94 29.68 -3.58
C ALA A 113 -4.83 30.04 -2.39
N ARG A 114 -5.05 29.09 -1.47
CA ARG A 114 -5.78 29.32 -0.22
C ARG A 114 -5.12 30.40 0.63
N LYS A 115 -3.78 30.36 0.75
CA LYS A 115 -3.01 31.36 1.51
C LYS A 115 -3.16 32.76 0.90
N ARG A 116 -3.07 32.89 -0.43
CA ARG A 116 -3.24 34.17 -1.12
C ARG A 116 -4.60 34.81 -0.83
N LEU A 117 -5.68 34.02 -0.85
CA LEU A 117 -7.00 34.52 -0.47
C LEU A 117 -7.10 34.89 1.01
N ALA A 118 -6.55 34.07 1.91
CA ALA A 118 -6.55 34.36 3.35
C ALA A 118 -5.84 35.69 3.67
N GLU A 119 -4.69 35.95 3.03
CA GLU A 119 -3.97 37.22 3.18
C GLU A 119 -4.82 38.43 2.74
N LEU A 120 -5.69 38.30 1.73
CA LEU A 120 -6.60 39.37 1.31
C LEU A 120 -7.79 39.57 2.27
N LEU A 121 -8.23 38.50 2.94
CA LEU A 121 -9.31 38.57 3.92
C LEU A 121 -8.91 39.37 5.17
N ASP A 122 -7.64 39.32 5.54
CA ASP A 122 -7.10 40.00 6.73
C ASP A 122 -6.94 41.53 6.55
N ILE A 123 -6.95 42.04 5.31
CA ILE A 123 -6.76 43.48 5.03
C ILE A 123 -8.04 44.26 5.29
N ASN A 124 -8.12 45.02 6.38
CA ASN A 124 -9.33 45.76 6.75
C ASN A 124 -9.45 47.13 6.07
N GLU A 125 -8.32 47.74 5.69
CA GLU A 125 -8.30 49.05 5.05
C GLU A 125 -8.55 48.95 3.54
N PRO A 126 -9.60 49.58 3.00
CA PRO A 126 -9.98 49.36 1.60
C PRO A 126 -8.93 49.81 0.59
N THR A 127 -8.22 50.89 0.85
CA THR A 127 -7.15 51.38 -0.04
C THR A 127 -5.99 50.38 -0.13
N GLU A 128 -5.60 49.78 0.99
CA GLU A 128 -4.59 48.72 1.04
C GLU A 128 -5.09 47.44 0.37
N PHE A 129 -6.36 47.10 0.56
CA PHE A 129 -7.00 45.95 -0.06
C PHE A 129 -6.93 46.07 -1.60
N PHE A 130 -7.39 47.18 -2.16
CA PHE A 130 -7.37 47.39 -3.62
C PHE A 130 -5.94 47.44 -4.18
N LYS A 131 -5.00 48.10 -3.48
CA LYS A 131 -3.57 48.08 -3.84
C LYS A 131 -3.01 46.65 -3.89
N THR A 132 -3.37 45.81 -2.92
CA THR A 132 -2.86 44.44 -2.81
C THR A 132 -3.49 43.51 -3.84
N VAL A 133 -4.81 43.63 -4.08
CA VAL A 133 -5.50 42.86 -5.12
C VAL A 133 -4.94 43.22 -6.50
N ASP A 134 -4.73 44.50 -6.79
CA ASP A 134 -4.13 44.95 -8.05
C ASP A 134 -2.72 44.37 -8.25
N LYS A 135 -1.89 44.38 -7.20
CA LYS A 135 -0.55 43.79 -7.24
C LYS A 135 -0.56 42.28 -7.45
N LYS A 136 -1.53 41.57 -6.88
CA LYS A 136 -1.66 40.10 -6.94
C LYS A 136 -2.62 39.62 -8.02
N ARG A 137 -3.09 40.52 -8.89
CA ARG A 137 -4.15 40.20 -9.86
C ARG A 137 -3.77 38.99 -10.71
N ASP A 138 -2.59 39.01 -11.31
CA ASP A 138 -2.16 37.95 -12.22
C ASP A 138 -2.01 36.62 -11.47
N ASP A 139 -1.39 36.61 -10.28
CA ASP A 139 -1.31 35.42 -9.43
C ASP A 139 -2.69 34.84 -9.08
N LEU A 140 -3.68 35.69 -8.81
CA LEU A 140 -5.04 35.26 -8.53
C LEU A 140 -5.69 34.69 -9.78
N LEU A 141 -5.58 35.34 -10.94
CA LEU A 141 -6.17 34.82 -12.17
C LEU A 141 -5.53 33.49 -12.57
N ASP A 142 -4.21 33.36 -12.46
CA ASP A 142 -3.48 32.11 -12.66
C ASP A 142 -3.99 31.02 -11.72
N ASP A 143 -4.20 31.32 -10.43
CA ASP A 143 -4.79 30.38 -9.47
C ASP A 143 -6.16 29.87 -9.92
N SER A 144 -7.00 30.72 -10.53
CA SER A 144 -8.32 30.29 -11.04
C SER A 144 -8.19 29.18 -12.07
N GLU A 145 -7.26 29.37 -13.02
CA GLU A 145 -7.01 28.42 -14.10
C GLU A 145 -6.33 27.15 -13.59
N ASP A 146 -5.33 27.30 -12.73
CA ASP A 146 -4.49 26.20 -12.24
C ASP A 146 -5.20 25.30 -11.22
N THR A 147 -6.13 25.85 -10.43
CA THR A 147 -6.90 25.08 -9.45
C THR A 147 -8.15 24.42 -10.04
N ALA A 148 -8.65 24.90 -11.18
CA ALA A 148 -9.85 24.36 -11.82
C ALA A 148 -9.78 22.83 -12.07
N PRO A 149 -8.70 22.28 -12.67
CA PRO A 149 -8.57 20.83 -12.85
C PRO A 149 -8.54 20.06 -11.53
N VAL A 150 -8.03 20.67 -10.45
CA VAL A 150 -7.99 20.06 -9.12
C VAL A 150 -9.41 19.96 -8.54
N PHE A 151 -10.21 21.02 -8.68
CA PHE A 151 -11.61 20.99 -8.27
C PHE A 151 -12.40 19.91 -9.03
N ASP A 152 -12.20 19.79 -10.34
CA ASP A 152 -12.84 18.76 -11.16
C ASP A 152 -12.40 17.35 -10.76
N PHE A 153 -11.12 17.18 -10.41
CA PHE A 153 -10.59 15.91 -9.91
C PHE A 153 -11.33 15.42 -8.67
N PHE A 154 -11.52 16.29 -7.67
CA PHE A 154 -12.19 15.92 -6.41
C PHE A 154 -13.71 15.77 -6.54
N LYS A 155 -14.35 16.48 -7.47
CA LYS A 155 -15.81 16.40 -7.70
C LYS A 155 -16.21 15.27 -8.65
N GLY A 156 -15.33 14.90 -9.57
CA GLY A 156 -15.60 13.91 -10.61
C GLY A 156 -15.14 12.49 -10.25
N ASP A 157 -15.21 11.61 -11.25
CA ASP A 157 -14.76 10.22 -11.12
C ASP A 157 -13.23 10.07 -11.24
N GLN A 158 -12.51 11.12 -11.62
CA GLN A 158 -11.06 11.12 -11.73
C GLN A 158 -10.37 10.74 -10.42
N LYS A 159 -10.91 11.15 -9.26
CA LYS A 159 -10.42 10.73 -7.94
C LYS A 159 -10.40 9.21 -7.80
N LYS A 160 -11.52 8.54 -8.11
CA LYS A 160 -11.66 7.08 -7.97
C LYS A 160 -10.72 6.33 -8.91
N ILE A 161 -10.63 6.78 -10.16
CA ILE A 161 -9.74 6.21 -11.18
C ILE A 161 -8.27 6.31 -10.72
N PHE A 162 -7.88 7.46 -10.18
CA PHE A 162 -6.52 7.68 -9.68
C PHE A 162 -6.22 6.81 -8.45
N GLU A 163 -7.16 6.69 -7.52
CA GLU A 163 -7.01 5.83 -6.34
C GLU A 163 -6.84 4.36 -6.70
N GLU A 164 -7.60 3.87 -7.68
CA GLU A 164 -7.48 2.52 -8.21
C GLU A 164 -6.10 2.28 -8.82
N ALA A 165 -5.60 3.23 -9.63
CA ALA A 165 -4.25 3.16 -10.18
C ALA A 165 -3.17 3.11 -9.07
N VAL A 166 -3.28 3.96 -8.05
CA VAL A 166 -2.36 3.95 -6.89
C VAL A 166 -2.42 2.63 -6.13
N LYS A 167 -3.61 2.05 -5.97
CA LYS A 167 -3.82 0.75 -5.33
C LYS A 167 -3.18 -0.38 -6.13
N ASN A 168 -3.35 -0.39 -7.46
CA ASN A 168 -2.72 -1.35 -8.35
C ASN A 168 -1.19 -1.28 -8.28
N LEU A 169 -0.61 -0.08 -8.28
CA LEU A 169 0.84 0.11 -8.08
C LEU A 169 1.32 -0.43 -6.72
N ALA A 170 0.53 -0.23 -5.65
CA ALA A 170 0.89 -0.71 -4.32
C ALA A 170 0.87 -2.25 -4.26
N TYR A 171 -0.13 -2.90 -4.86
CA TYR A 171 -0.17 -4.36 -4.95
C TYR A 171 1.00 -4.92 -5.76
N PHE A 172 1.28 -4.31 -6.91
CA PHE A 172 2.41 -4.71 -7.74
C PHE A 172 3.75 -4.53 -7.03
N GLY A 173 3.90 -3.48 -6.22
CA GLY A 173 5.12 -3.19 -5.48
C GLY A 173 5.62 -4.37 -4.61
N ASN A 174 4.71 -5.17 -4.05
CA ASN A 174 5.06 -6.34 -3.24
C ASN A 174 5.65 -7.49 -4.07
N SER A 175 5.24 -7.60 -5.34
CA SER A 175 5.61 -8.69 -6.24
C SER A 175 6.59 -8.29 -7.34
N LYS A 176 6.97 -7.00 -7.41
CA LYS A 176 7.80 -6.41 -8.48
C LYS A 176 9.08 -7.21 -8.76
N THR A 177 9.75 -7.71 -7.73
CA THR A 177 10.99 -8.50 -7.86
C THR A 177 10.79 -9.88 -8.51
N TYR A 178 9.56 -10.38 -8.50
CA TYR A 178 9.21 -11.71 -8.99
C TYR A 178 8.62 -11.70 -10.40
N VAL A 179 8.41 -10.52 -10.98
CA VAL A 179 7.77 -10.32 -12.28
C VAL A 179 8.83 -10.03 -13.34
N SER A 180 8.88 -10.87 -14.36
CA SER A 180 9.76 -10.68 -15.54
C SER A 180 8.99 -10.29 -16.81
N ASP A 181 7.65 -10.23 -16.73
CA ASP A 181 6.80 -9.92 -17.87
C ASP A 181 6.98 -8.46 -18.31
N GLN A 182 7.57 -8.27 -19.49
CA GLN A 182 7.93 -6.96 -20.01
C GLN A 182 6.71 -6.11 -20.38
N GLU A 183 5.59 -6.73 -20.73
CA GLU A 183 4.37 -6.00 -21.07
C GLU A 183 3.73 -5.42 -19.81
N LEU A 184 3.60 -6.24 -18.76
CA LEU A 184 3.12 -5.81 -17.46
C LEU A 184 3.99 -4.70 -16.86
N LEU A 185 5.32 -4.85 -16.94
CA LEU A 185 6.26 -3.83 -16.46
C LEU A 185 6.09 -2.49 -17.17
N LYS A 186 5.86 -2.49 -18.49
CA LYS A 186 5.58 -1.26 -19.26
C LYS A 186 4.27 -0.61 -18.83
N VAL A 187 3.21 -1.40 -18.66
CA VAL A 187 1.91 -0.86 -18.19
C VAL A 187 2.05 -0.24 -16.81
N VAL A 188 2.76 -0.90 -15.89
CA VAL A 188 3.07 -0.36 -14.56
C VAL A 188 3.85 0.95 -14.65
N GLU A 189 4.84 1.04 -15.52
CA GLU A 189 5.63 2.25 -15.74
C GLU A 189 4.78 3.41 -16.30
N GLU A 190 3.87 3.14 -17.23
CA GLU A 190 2.92 4.13 -17.74
C GLU A 190 1.98 4.65 -16.64
N ILE A 191 1.43 3.76 -15.82
CA ILE A 191 0.59 4.14 -14.67
C ILE A 191 1.42 4.97 -13.67
N GLU A 192 2.62 4.53 -13.35
CA GLU A 192 3.52 5.22 -12.41
C GLU A 192 3.91 6.61 -12.91
N THR A 193 4.13 6.76 -14.22
CA THR A 193 4.43 8.06 -14.86
C THR A 193 3.25 9.03 -14.71
N ILE A 194 2.01 8.56 -14.86
CA ILE A 194 0.83 9.40 -14.69
C ILE A 194 0.64 9.75 -13.20
N VAL A 195 0.76 8.78 -12.30
CA VAL A 195 0.55 8.98 -10.87
C VAL A 195 1.58 9.92 -10.25
N LYS A 196 2.82 9.92 -10.73
CA LYS A 196 3.90 10.80 -10.27
C LYS A 196 3.98 12.14 -10.99
N ASP A 197 3.16 12.36 -12.02
CA ASP A 197 3.13 13.63 -12.73
C ASP A 197 2.63 14.74 -11.79
N GLY A 198 3.23 15.94 -11.88
CA GLY A 198 2.81 17.08 -11.08
C GLY A 198 1.42 17.60 -11.42
N LYS A 199 0.98 17.48 -12.70
CA LYS A 199 -0.34 17.92 -13.18
C LYS A 199 -0.98 16.81 -14.05
N PRO A 200 -1.44 15.69 -13.46
CA PRO A 200 -1.84 14.50 -14.22
C PRO A 200 -3.23 14.57 -14.87
N PHE A 201 -4.02 15.61 -14.62
CA PHE A 201 -5.48 15.64 -14.87
C PHE A 201 -5.91 15.27 -16.29
N GLY A 202 -5.16 15.70 -17.32
CA GLY A 202 -5.44 15.33 -18.71
C GLY A 202 -5.07 13.88 -19.05
N LYS A 203 -4.13 13.29 -18.31
CA LYS A 203 -3.65 11.92 -18.49
C LYS A 203 -4.46 10.89 -17.69
N ILE A 204 -5.16 11.31 -16.63
CA ILE A 204 -6.00 10.43 -15.79
C ILE A 204 -7.03 9.66 -16.63
N GLN A 205 -7.53 10.23 -17.73
CA GLN A 205 -8.48 9.56 -18.64
C GLN A 205 -7.91 8.30 -19.30
N ARG A 206 -6.59 8.12 -19.33
CA ARG A 206 -5.93 6.90 -19.82
C ARG A 206 -5.81 5.80 -18.76
N LEU A 207 -5.93 6.15 -17.48
CA LEU A 207 -5.78 5.19 -16.38
C LEU A 207 -6.82 4.06 -16.39
N PRO A 208 -8.10 4.25 -16.77
CA PRO A 208 -9.06 3.14 -16.81
C PRO A 208 -8.62 2.00 -17.73
N GLU A 209 -8.13 2.34 -18.92
CA GLU A 209 -7.60 1.36 -19.87
C GLU A 209 -6.34 0.68 -19.34
N LEU A 210 -5.41 1.46 -18.78
CA LEU A 210 -4.18 0.95 -18.20
C LEU A 210 -4.43 0.05 -16.98
N ASN A 211 -5.37 0.42 -16.10
CA ASN A 211 -5.78 -0.37 -14.93
C ASN A 211 -6.34 -1.71 -15.37
N LYS A 212 -7.24 -1.71 -16.36
CA LYS A 212 -7.80 -2.95 -16.90
C LYS A 212 -6.73 -3.86 -17.50
N ARG A 213 -5.81 -3.29 -18.30
CA ARG A 213 -4.70 -4.05 -18.89
C ARG A 213 -3.75 -4.59 -17.82
N PHE A 214 -3.49 -3.82 -16.76
CA PHE A 214 -2.73 -4.26 -15.61
C PHE A 214 -3.39 -5.47 -14.95
N GLU A 215 -4.70 -5.42 -14.68
CA GLU A 215 -5.44 -6.51 -14.06
C GLU A 215 -5.41 -7.78 -14.91
N GLU A 216 -5.66 -7.67 -16.22
CA GLU A 216 -5.63 -8.79 -17.15
C GLU A 216 -4.24 -9.45 -17.20
N LEU A 217 -3.19 -8.65 -17.36
CA LEU A 217 -1.81 -9.17 -17.42
C LEU A 217 -1.36 -9.74 -16.07
N HIS A 218 -1.71 -9.10 -14.96
CA HIS A 218 -1.34 -9.55 -13.63
C HIS A 218 -2.07 -10.85 -13.26
N MET A 219 -3.38 -10.94 -13.55
CA MET A 219 -4.16 -12.17 -13.36
C MET A 219 -3.64 -13.30 -14.25
N GLY A 220 -3.39 -13.05 -15.53
CA GLY A 220 -2.81 -14.05 -16.43
C GLY A 220 -1.42 -14.54 -15.96
N LEU A 221 -0.63 -13.67 -15.33
CA LEU A 221 0.65 -14.07 -14.74
C LEU A 221 0.47 -14.93 -13.48
N LEU A 222 -0.47 -14.58 -12.61
CA LEU A 222 -0.83 -15.40 -11.44
C LEU A 222 -1.30 -16.80 -11.87
N GLU A 223 -2.17 -16.89 -12.87
CA GLU A 223 -2.66 -18.16 -13.41
C GLU A 223 -1.54 -19.01 -14.02
N LYS A 224 -0.62 -18.40 -14.77
CA LYS A 224 0.54 -19.11 -15.34
C LYS A 224 1.45 -19.66 -14.25
N GLU A 225 1.80 -18.85 -13.25
CA GLU A 225 2.63 -19.29 -12.13
C GLU A 225 1.90 -20.36 -11.30
N ALA A 226 0.59 -20.22 -11.09
CA ALA A 226 -0.21 -21.22 -10.40
C ALA A 226 -0.24 -22.55 -11.14
N ALA A 227 -0.40 -22.54 -12.47
CA ALA A 227 -0.39 -23.72 -13.32
C ALA A 227 0.98 -24.43 -13.33
N ILE A 228 2.08 -23.70 -13.10
CA ILE A 228 3.42 -24.28 -12.93
C ILE A 228 3.54 -24.96 -11.56
N MET A 229 2.98 -24.35 -10.51
CA MET A 229 3.10 -24.86 -9.13
C MET A 229 2.15 -26.03 -8.83
N ASP A 230 0.95 -26.04 -9.41
CA ASP A 230 -0.06 -27.09 -9.18
C ASP A 230 0.48 -28.53 -9.35
N PRO A 231 1.15 -28.90 -10.46
CA PRO A 231 1.71 -30.23 -10.61
C PRO A 231 2.83 -30.52 -9.60
N LEU A 232 3.61 -29.52 -9.17
CA LEU A 232 4.65 -29.71 -8.17
C LEU A 232 4.07 -30.06 -6.79
N VAL A 233 3.01 -29.36 -6.39
CA VAL A 233 2.28 -29.65 -5.14
C VAL A 233 1.62 -31.02 -5.24
N HIS A 234 1.06 -31.37 -6.40
CA HIS A 234 0.48 -32.67 -6.64
C HIS A 234 1.50 -33.81 -6.53
N ASP A 235 2.67 -33.66 -7.13
CA ASP A 235 3.75 -34.66 -7.04
C ASP A 235 4.23 -34.85 -5.59
N ASP A 236 4.35 -33.77 -4.82
CA ASP A 236 4.71 -33.83 -3.40
C ASP A 236 3.65 -34.55 -2.56
N PHE A 237 2.37 -34.27 -2.83
CA PHE A 237 1.27 -34.97 -2.20
C PHE A 237 1.27 -36.47 -2.54
N LEU A 238 1.45 -36.83 -3.81
CA LEU A 238 1.52 -38.22 -4.26
C LEU A 238 2.66 -38.96 -3.56
N LYS A 239 3.85 -38.37 -3.42
CA LYS A 239 4.98 -38.99 -2.69
C LYS A 239 4.62 -39.31 -1.23
N VAL A 240 3.97 -38.38 -0.53
CA VAL A 240 3.52 -38.61 0.86
C VAL A 240 2.44 -39.68 0.90
N LYS A 241 1.47 -39.62 -0.01
CA LYS A 241 0.36 -40.56 -0.10
C LYS A 241 0.84 -41.98 -0.40
N ASP A 242 1.76 -42.15 -1.34
CA ASP A 242 2.33 -43.45 -1.70
C ASP A 242 3.06 -44.08 -0.51
N VAL A 243 3.81 -43.30 0.27
CA VAL A 243 4.43 -43.79 1.50
C VAL A 243 3.36 -44.15 2.55
N LEU A 244 2.36 -43.29 2.75
CA LEU A 244 1.30 -43.51 3.73
C LEU A 244 0.47 -44.77 3.43
N ASP A 245 0.10 -44.97 2.16
CA ASP A 245 -0.76 -46.08 1.72
C ASP A 245 -0.10 -47.46 1.92
N THR A 246 1.24 -47.52 2.05
CA THR A 246 1.95 -48.77 2.41
C THR A 246 1.84 -49.12 3.89
N LYS A 247 1.31 -48.23 4.74
CA LYS A 247 1.28 -48.38 6.20
C LYS A 247 -0.08 -48.88 6.69
N GLN A 248 -0.08 -49.75 7.69
CA GLN A 248 -1.31 -50.30 8.29
C GLN A 248 -2.15 -49.25 9.04
N PHE A 249 -1.53 -48.12 9.42
CA PHE A 249 -2.17 -47.01 10.11
C PHE A 249 -2.56 -45.84 9.19
N ALA A 250 -2.54 -46.04 7.87
CA ALA A 250 -2.78 -45.00 6.86
C ALA A 250 -4.03 -44.15 7.16
N GLU A 251 -5.13 -44.80 7.51
CA GLU A 251 -6.43 -44.16 7.74
C GLU A 251 -6.45 -43.19 8.94
N VAL A 252 -5.49 -43.31 9.87
CA VAL A 252 -5.40 -42.41 11.02
C VAL A 252 -4.80 -41.06 10.62
N LEU A 253 -3.76 -41.06 9.77
CA LEU A 253 -3.04 -39.84 9.37
C LEU A 253 -3.59 -39.21 8.08
N ARG A 254 -4.29 -39.99 7.24
CA ARG A 254 -4.81 -39.55 5.93
C ARG A 254 -5.65 -38.25 6.03
N PRO A 255 -6.61 -38.09 6.94
CA PRO A 255 -7.42 -36.86 7.00
C PRO A 255 -6.58 -35.62 7.27
N ARG A 256 -5.64 -35.73 8.21
CA ARG A 256 -4.76 -34.62 8.61
C ARG A 256 -3.80 -34.23 7.50
N ILE A 257 -3.21 -35.21 6.81
CA ILE A 257 -2.29 -34.97 5.68
C ILE A 257 -3.05 -34.33 4.52
N ASN A 258 -4.21 -34.88 4.14
CA ASN A 258 -5.03 -34.33 3.06
C ASN A 258 -5.41 -32.87 3.34
N GLN A 259 -5.85 -32.55 4.56
CA GLN A 259 -6.22 -31.18 4.94
C GLN A 259 -5.06 -30.20 4.77
N ARG A 260 -3.84 -30.55 5.19
CA ARG A 260 -2.67 -29.66 5.06
C ARG A 260 -2.30 -29.39 3.60
N PHE A 261 -2.43 -30.37 2.71
CA PHE A 261 -2.20 -30.15 1.28
C PHE A 261 -3.35 -29.37 0.64
N GLU A 262 -4.60 -29.60 1.08
CA GLU A 262 -5.77 -28.80 0.67
C GLU A 262 -5.60 -27.32 1.01
N GLU A 263 -5.02 -26.98 2.17
CA GLU A 263 -4.65 -25.61 2.53
C GLU A 263 -3.65 -25.00 1.54
N ILE A 264 -2.68 -25.78 1.03
CA ILE A 264 -1.73 -25.31 -0.01
C ILE A 264 -2.46 -25.07 -1.34
N TRP A 265 -3.32 -25.97 -1.78
CA TRP A 265 -4.11 -25.76 -3.01
C TRP A 265 -5.07 -24.59 -2.91
N ASP A 266 -5.69 -24.39 -1.73
CA ASP A 266 -6.56 -23.24 -1.49
C ASP A 266 -5.78 -21.93 -1.55
N LYS A 267 -4.56 -21.92 -1.00
CA LYS A 267 -3.64 -20.79 -1.11
C LYS A 267 -3.24 -20.54 -2.57
N LEU A 268 -2.97 -21.60 -3.33
CA LEU A 268 -2.64 -21.51 -4.76
C LEU A 268 -3.76 -20.88 -5.58
N LYS A 269 -5.02 -21.27 -5.31
CA LYS A 269 -6.22 -20.77 -6.03
C LYS A 269 -6.62 -19.36 -5.64
N LYS A 270 -6.40 -18.96 -4.38
CA LYS A 270 -6.86 -17.67 -3.84
C LYS A 270 -5.76 -16.60 -3.79
N SER A 271 -4.51 -16.95 -4.07
CA SER A 271 -3.41 -15.99 -4.01
C SER A 271 -3.53 -14.91 -5.08
N ASN A 272 -3.45 -13.66 -4.65
CA ASN A 272 -3.32 -12.48 -5.50
C ASN A 272 -1.88 -11.93 -5.51
N ASP A 273 -0.93 -12.70 -4.97
CA ASP A 273 0.48 -12.31 -4.89
C ASP A 273 1.36 -13.38 -5.54
N ILE A 274 2.13 -12.95 -6.55
CA ILE A 274 3.08 -13.80 -7.28
C ILE A 274 4.19 -14.29 -6.35
N ALA A 275 4.63 -13.48 -5.39
CA ALA A 275 5.64 -13.89 -4.41
C ALA A 275 5.13 -15.05 -3.55
N ALA A 276 3.86 -14.96 -3.12
CA ALA A 276 3.20 -16.03 -2.37
C ALA A 276 3.06 -17.31 -3.20
N ILE A 277 2.68 -17.21 -4.49
CA ILE A 277 2.60 -18.37 -5.40
C ILE A 277 3.98 -19.00 -5.58
N LYS A 278 5.04 -18.21 -5.79
CA LYS A 278 6.40 -18.77 -5.94
C LYS A 278 6.91 -19.44 -4.67
N ASN A 279 6.48 -18.97 -3.50
CA ASN A 279 6.85 -19.58 -2.22
C ASN A 279 6.12 -20.92 -1.96
N ILE A 280 5.02 -21.21 -2.67
CA ILE A 280 4.28 -22.47 -2.50
C ILE A 280 5.16 -23.69 -2.76
N LYS A 281 6.12 -23.60 -3.69
CA LYS A 281 7.08 -24.68 -3.91
C LYS A 281 7.84 -25.05 -2.64
N LEU A 282 8.41 -24.05 -1.95
CA LEU A 282 9.16 -24.27 -0.72
C LEU A 282 8.25 -24.75 0.43
N GLU A 283 7.03 -24.21 0.50
CA GLU A 283 6.04 -24.60 1.49
C GLU A 283 5.58 -26.06 1.31
N SER A 284 5.32 -26.46 0.06
CA SER A 284 4.98 -27.84 -0.33
C SER A 284 6.13 -28.80 -0.03
N ASP A 285 7.36 -28.44 -0.42
CA ASP A 285 8.55 -29.25 -0.13
C ASP A 285 8.74 -29.46 1.38
N THR A 286 8.56 -28.39 2.17
CA THR A 286 8.65 -28.45 3.63
C THR A 286 7.52 -29.29 4.23
N LEU A 287 6.30 -29.15 3.71
CA LEU A 287 5.15 -29.93 4.17
C LEU A 287 5.34 -31.42 3.88
N LYS A 288 5.79 -31.77 2.67
CA LYS A 288 6.14 -33.14 2.28
C LYS A 288 7.09 -33.76 3.29
N ILE A 289 8.21 -33.09 3.61
CA ILE A 289 9.20 -33.60 4.57
C ILE A 289 8.55 -33.79 5.95
N LYS A 290 7.81 -32.80 6.45
CA LYS A 290 7.13 -32.91 7.76
C LYS A 290 6.13 -34.07 7.80
N CYS A 291 5.40 -34.31 6.72
CA CYS A 291 4.46 -35.42 6.64
C CYS A 291 5.18 -36.78 6.60
N LEU A 292 6.28 -36.89 5.86
CA LEU A 292 7.10 -38.12 5.86
C LEU A 292 7.69 -38.40 7.25
N ASP A 293 8.21 -37.38 7.93
CA ASP A 293 8.74 -37.50 9.29
C ASP A 293 7.64 -37.87 10.30
N GLU A 294 6.42 -37.34 10.14
CA GLU A 294 5.24 -37.70 10.95
C GLU A 294 4.84 -39.17 10.75
N ILE A 295 4.88 -39.67 9.52
CA ILE A 295 4.62 -41.08 9.20
C ILE A 295 5.68 -41.99 9.86
N ASP A 296 6.96 -41.65 9.71
CA ASP A 296 8.07 -42.42 10.28
C ASP A 296 8.02 -42.44 11.83
N GLU A 297 7.69 -41.31 12.46
CA GLU A 297 7.57 -41.21 13.93
C GLU A 297 6.34 -41.97 14.46
N TYR A 298 5.22 -41.93 13.73
CA TYR A 298 4.04 -42.71 14.10
C TYR A 298 4.32 -44.22 14.01
N GLU A 299 5.01 -44.67 12.97
CA GLU A 299 5.45 -46.05 12.82
C GLU A 299 6.36 -46.48 13.99
N ARG A 300 7.31 -45.63 14.39
CA ARG A 300 8.24 -45.92 15.49
C ARG A 300 7.54 -46.04 16.85
N THR A 301 6.59 -45.16 17.12
CA THR A 301 5.88 -45.11 18.41
C THR A 301 4.80 -46.18 18.55
N HIS A 302 4.32 -46.74 17.44
CA HIS A 302 3.27 -47.75 17.39
C HIS A 302 3.75 -49.11 16.85
N GLN A 303 5.07 -49.30 16.72
CA GLN A 303 5.65 -50.62 16.45
C GLN A 303 5.34 -51.57 17.63
N PRO A 304 4.82 -52.78 17.37
CA PRO A 304 4.65 -53.76 18.44
C PRO A 304 6.03 -54.11 19.03
N ALA A 305 6.11 -54.11 20.36
CA ALA A 305 7.30 -54.57 21.07
C ALA A 305 7.68 -55.99 20.57
N PRO A 306 8.98 -56.30 20.38
CA PRO A 306 9.37 -57.64 19.97
C PRO A 306 8.79 -58.64 20.97
N GLU A 307 8.02 -59.61 20.46
CA GLU A 307 7.47 -60.68 21.28
C GLU A 307 8.62 -61.31 22.09
N PRO A 308 8.47 -61.45 23.41
CA PRO A 308 9.48 -62.13 24.21
C PRO A 308 9.70 -63.53 23.62
N PRO A 309 10.95 -63.99 23.48
CA PRO A 309 11.23 -65.27 22.86
C PRO A 309 10.45 -66.36 23.61
N VAL A 310 9.66 -67.13 22.87
CA VAL A 310 8.94 -68.29 23.37
C VAL A 310 9.95 -69.16 24.11
N ALA A 311 9.82 -69.25 25.44
CA ALA A 311 10.65 -70.10 26.25
C ALA A 311 10.48 -71.55 25.77
N PRO A 312 11.56 -72.33 25.59
CA PRO A 312 11.44 -73.73 25.22
C PRO A 312 10.71 -74.47 26.34
N GLU A 313 9.75 -75.32 26.00
CA GLU A 313 9.12 -76.25 26.94
C GLU A 313 10.21 -77.06 27.68
N PRO A 314 10.16 -77.15 29.02
CA PRO A 314 11.20 -77.86 29.77
C PRO A 314 11.09 -79.37 29.53
N PRO A 315 12.18 -80.07 29.16
CA PRO A 315 12.17 -81.52 29.12
C PRO A 315 12.16 -82.07 30.54
N VAL A 316 11.23 -82.98 30.79
CA VAL A 316 11.18 -83.81 32.00
C VAL A 316 12.44 -84.68 32.08
N ALA A 317 13.20 -84.55 33.17
CA ALA A 317 14.27 -85.47 33.52
C ALA A 317 14.19 -85.82 35.00
N PRO A 318 14.56 -87.06 35.38
CA PRO A 318 15.09 -87.30 36.71
C PRO A 318 16.53 -87.87 36.66
N VAL A 319 17.44 -87.15 37.36
CA VAL A 319 18.55 -87.58 38.25
C VAL A 319 19.60 -88.55 37.64
N VAL A 320 20.94 -88.36 37.67
CA VAL A 320 21.94 -88.24 38.78
C VAL A 320 23.32 -87.76 38.20
N PRO A 321 24.46 -87.60 38.93
CA PRO A 321 25.30 -86.40 38.89
C PRO A 321 26.73 -86.61 38.32
N GLY A 322 27.31 -85.60 37.67
CA GLY A 322 28.75 -85.63 37.38
C GLY A 322 29.27 -84.61 36.39
N LYS A 323 30.09 -83.70 36.91
CA LYS A 323 31.26 -83.01 36.34
C LYS A 323 31.17 -82.13 35.07
N GLU A 324 31.93 -81.04 35.23
CA GLU A 324 32.67 -80.25 34.23
C GLU A 324 31.91 -79.18 33.45
N SER A 325 32.08 -77.96 33.97
CA SER A 325 31.93 -76.66 33.35
C SER A 325 32.72 -76.54 32.05
N ILE A 326 32.02 -76.22 30.97
CA ILE A 326 32.58 -75.60 29.76
C ILE A 326 31.56 -74.58 29.26
N ASP A 327 31.95 -73.32 29.31
CA ASP A 327 31.21 -72.18 28.78
C ASP A 327 31.31 -72.19 27.23
N PRO A 328 30.21 -71.93 26.50
CA PRO A 328 30.35 -71.27 25.22
C PRO A 328 29.44 -70.03 25.14
N THR A 329 30.12 -68.89 25.12
CA THR A 329 29.69 -67.59 24.61
C THR A 329 28.82 -67.72 23.35
N LEU A 330 27.53 -67.33 23.43
CA LEU A 330 26.68 -67.09 22.28
C LEU A 330 26.53 -65.58 22.05
N VAL A 331 27.11 -65.14 20.94
CA VAL A 331 27.16 -63.78 20.41
C VAL A 331 25.75 -63.29 20.10
N GLN A 332 25.27 -62.26 20.81
CA GLN A 332 24.06 -61.51 20.44
C GLN A 332 24.36 -60.57 19.26
N THR A 333 23.96 -60.95 18.05
CA THR A 333 23.92 -60.02 16.91
C THR A 333 22.67 -59.15 17.04
N LYS A 334 22.78 -57.99 17.71
CA LYS A 334 21.76 -56.93 17.67
C LYS A 334 21.64 -56.39 16.25
N VAL A 335 20.56 -56.70 15.56
CA VAL A 335 20.18 -56.04 14.30
C VAL A 335 19.85 -54.58 14.63
N LYS A 336 20.76 -53.64 14.27
CA LYS A 336 20.54 -52.19 14.40
C LYS A 336 19.60 -51.72 13.30
N THR A 337 18.37 -51.35 13.64
CA THR A 337 17.42 -50.70 12.73
C THR A 337 17.96 -49.31 12.34
N LYS A 338 18.05 -49.02 11.04
CA LYS A 338 18.61 -47.76 10.53
C LYS A 338 17.59 -46.61 10.60
N ARG A 339 18.00 -45.44 11.10
CA ARG A 339 17.27 -44.17 11.17
C ARG A 339 17.08 -43.59 9.76
N ARG A 340 15.88 -43.19 9.35
CA ARG A 340 15.71 -42.48 8.07
C ARG A 340 15.76 -40.97 8.31
N LYS A 341 16.46 -40.23 7.44
CA LYS A 341 16.54 -38.76 7.45
C LYS A 341 16.19 -38.25 6.05
N ASN A 342 15.11 -37.48 5.95
CA ASN A 342 14.67 -36.89 4.69
C ASN A 342 15.33 -35.52 4.52
N VAL A 343 16.11 -35.32 3.46
CA VAL A 343 16.86 -34.07 3.23
C VAL A 343 16.58 -33.57 1.81
N SER A 344 16.22 -32.29 1.69
CA SER A 344 16.03 -31.65 0.39
C SER A 344 17.38 -31.39 -0.30
N ILE A 345 17.45 -31.63 -1.61
CA ILE A 345 18.65 -31.36 -2.42
C ILE A 345 19.12 -29.89 -2.31
N SER A 346 18.21 -28.93 -2.18
CA SER A 346 18.54 -27.51 -2.03
C SER A 346 19.23 -27.18 -0.69
N ASN A 347 18.89 -27.91 0.38
CA ASN A 347 19.57 -27.79 1.67
C ASN A 347 20.98 -28.42 1.62
N VAL A 348 21.14 -29.51 0.87
CA VAL A 348 22.45 -30.14 0.65
C VAL A 348 23.33 -29.27 -0.25
N ALA A 349 22.82 -28.77 -1.36
CA ALA A 349 23.55 -27.91 -2.30
C ALA A 349 23.83 -26.51 -1.73
N GLY A 350 23.02 -26.05 -0.76
CA GLY A 350 23.05 -24.69 -0.25
C GLY A 350 22.55 -23.69 -1.30
N ALA A 351 22.13 -22.50 -0.87
CA ALA A 351 21.65 -21.43 -1.76
C ALA A 351 22.79 -20.77 -2.56
N ARG A 352 23.56 -21.56 -3.32
CA ARG A 352 24.63 -21.09 -4.21
C ARG A 352 24.23 -21.29 -5.66
N THR A 353 24.45 -20.25 -6.46
CA THR A 353 24.38 -20.35 -7.92
C THR A 353 25.68 -20.96 -8.43
N TYR A 354 25.58 -22.03 -9.21
CA TYR A 354 26.70 -22.68 -9.85
C TYR A 354 26.70 -22.33 -11.35
N SER A 355 27.79 -21.76 -11.84
CA SER A 355 28.03 -21.59 -13.28
C SER A 355 28.89 -22.75 -13.75
N ILE A 356 28.42 -23.47 -14.77
CA ILE A 356 29.09 -24.65 -15.31
C ILE A 356 29.45 -24.32 -16.76
N GLU A 357 30.74 -24.22 -17.05
CA GLU A 357 31.26 -23.96 -18.40
C GLU A 357 32.10 -25.14 -18.91
N THR A 358 32.65 -25.95 -18.02
CA THR A 358 33.55 -27.07 -18.35
C THR A 358 33.19 -28.35 -17.60
N GLU A 359 33.65 -29.51 -18.10
CA GLU A 359 33.47 -30.80 -17.40
C GLU A 359 34.10 -30.82 -16.00
N GLN A 360 35.19 -30.05 -15.78
CA GLN A 360 35.80 -29.90 -14.46
C GLN A 360 34.89 -29.19 -13.46
N ASP A 361 34.02 -28.29 -13.92
CA ASP A 361 33.04 -27.62 -13.06
C ASP A 361 31.94 -28.59 -12.62
N ILE A 362 31.58 -29.55 -13.47
CA ILE A 362 30.66 -30.64 -13.14
C ILE A 362 31.28 -31.54 -12.07
N ASP A 363 32.53 -31.97 -12.27
CA ASP A 363 33.23 -32.83 -11.31
C ASP A 363 33.40 -32.14 -9.94
N LYS A 364 33.65 -30.83 -9.94
CA LYS A 364 33.74 -30.01 -8.73
C LYS A 364 32.40 -29.91 -8.01
N PHE A 365 31.31 -29.66 -8.74
CA PHE A 365 29.96 -29.65 -8.19
C PHE A 365 29.59 -31.02 -7.57
N LEU A 366 29.83 -32.11 -8.30
CA LEU A 366 29.54 -33.47 -7.82
C LEU A 366 30.38 -33.84 -6.59
N SER A 367 31.64 -33.41 -6.54
CA SER A 367 32.53 -33.65 -5.40
C SER A 367 32.07 -32.90 -4.15
N GLU A 368 31.67 -31.63 -4.27
CA GLU A 368 31.10 -30.86 -3.16
C GLU A 368 29.78 -31.47 -2.66
N MET A 369 28.90 -31.88 -3.58
CA MET A 369 27.64 -32.55 -3.24
C MET A 369 27.89 -33.87 -2.51
N LYS A 370 28.84 -34.68 -3.00
CA LYS A 370 29.24 -35.93 -2.36
C LYS A 370 29.76 -35.71 -0.94
N GLN A 371 30.58 -34.68 -0.72
CA GLN A 371 31.13 -34.39 0.60
C GLN A 371 30.04 -33.99 1.61
N ARG A 372 29.04 -33.20 1.18
CA ARG A 372 27.92 -32.81 2.05
C ARG A 372 26.97 -33.96 2.33
N LEU A 373 26.70 -34.82 1.35
CA LEU A 373 25.93 -36.05 1.57
C LEU A 373 26.62 -36.99 2.56
N LEU A 374 27.95 -37.09 2.52
CA LEU A 374 28.72 -37.87 3.49
C LEU A 374 28.66 -37.29 4.90
N GLN A 375 28.53 -35.96 5.05
CA GLN A 375 28.35 -35.32 6.36
C GLN A 375 26.95 -35.58 6.94
N GLU A 376 25.93 -35.69 6.09
CA GLU A 376 24.55 -36.00 6.51
C GLU A 376 24.32 -37.51 6.78
N LEU A 377 25.24 -38.38 6.35
CA LEU A 377 25.17 -39.83 6.49
C LEU A 377 25.86 -40.30 7.79
N GLU A 378 25.14 -40.26 8.92
CA GLU A 378 25.60 -40.84 10.20
C GLU A 378 25.48 -42.38 10.22
N GLU A 379 26.21 -43.07 11.12
CA GLU A 379 26.12 -44.52 11.28
C GLU A 379 24.67 -44.99 11.50
N ASN A 380 24.22 -45.95 10.68
CA ASN A 380 22.84 -46.46 10.66
C ASN A 380 21.80 -45.43 10.19
N THR A 381 22.14 -44.53 9.25
CA THR A 381 21.16 -43.61 8.66
C THR A 381 20.85 -43.95 7.20
N ILE A 382 19.58 -43.91 6.79
CA ILE A 382 19.12 -43.93 5.39
C ILE A 382 18.77 -42.49 5.02
N VAL A 383 19.54 -41.89 4.13
CA VAL A 383 19.26 -40.54 3.61
C VAL A 383 18.41 -40.66 2.36
N THR A 384 17.19 -40.12 2.41
CA THR A 384 16.33 -40.00 1.22
C THR A 384 16.47 -38.59 0.68
N LEU A 385 16.93 -38.47 -0.57
CA LEU A 385 17.05 -37.21 -1.28
C LEU A 385 15.76 -36.92 -2.05
N SER A 386 15.17 -35.75 -1.79
CA SER A 386 13.89 -35.31 -2.37
C SER A 386 14.04 -34.05 -3.20
#